data_AF-W8CAT8-F1
#
_entry.id   AF-W8CAT8-F1
#
_cell.length_a   1.000
_cell.length_b   1.000
_cell.length_c   1.000
_cell.angle_alpha   90.00
_cell.angle_beta   90.00
_cell.angle_gamma   90.00
#
_symmetry.space_group_name_H-M   'P 1'
#
loop_
_entity.id
_entity.type
_entity.pdbx_description
1 polymer ?
#
loop_
_entity_poly.entity_id
_entity_poly.type
_entity_poly.pdbx_seq_one_letter_code
_entity_poly.pdbx_strand_id
1 'polypeptide(L)'
;MYATKNNKNAATLDLNKEYSPSKNSKRFLDTADPSKAVIEQFVKSLTEQTQRANTKHQVRQNVSYRKQCSHSVEGTDNQLVDIYYKDKEYGTPIFVYIHGGFWQELDKSTSGSFVEPLVERGFRVIAVDYNLCPNVTLATINEQIKNFFQWLYAYAEDTQASVISISGHSAGAYLSTLLFNKTLLSLRYAEHTVSLFLISGIFDLRECWKLPSVNPNNIWNLDAISSETLSPITWELDREFIEFAKQINLRFYILAGENDSETFKAQSEKYAKKLKGAGLQTEFKIFDGYDHFDIIENVPRVGSLINTYLLENLS
;
A
#
# COMPACT_ATOMS: atom_id res chain seq x y z
N MET A 1 -7.61 19.73 -7.10
CA MET A 1 -8.39 19.30 -8.28
C MET A 1 -7.58 18.40 -9.19
N TYR A 2 -7.72 17.08 -8.99
CA TYR A 2 -7.20 16.05 -9.90
C TYR A 2 -8.05 15.94 -11.16
N ALA A 3 -9.34 16.25 -11.05
CA ALA A 3 -10.32 15.89 -12.05
C ALA A 3 -10.88 17.08 -12.87
N THR A 4 -10.17 18.21 -12.94
CA THR A 4 -10.60 19.38 -13.74
C THR A 4 -9.73 19.70 -14.96
N LYS A 5 -8.68 18.91 -15.26
CA LYS A 5 -7.73 19.32 -16.32
C LYS A 5 -8.00 18.80 -17.74
N ASN A 6 -8.95 17.89 -17.97
CA ASN A 6 -9.00 17.17 -19.26
C ASN A 6 -10.35 17.03 -19.98
N ASN A 7 -11.39 17.85 -19.72
CA ASN A 7 -12.57 17.78 -20.62
C ASN A 7 -13.31 19.10 -20.85
N LYS A 8 -13.42 19.47 -22.14
CA LYS A 8 -14.25 20.56 -22.68
C LYS A 8 -15.76 20.28 -22.59
N ASN A 9 -16.17 19.21 -21.91
CA ASN A 9 -17.55 18.91 -21.53
C ASN A 9 -17.55 18.47 -20.06
N ALA A 10 -17.48 19.44 -19.14
CA ALA A 10 -17.59 19.16 -17.71
C ALA A 10 -19.04 18.82 -17.35
N ALA A 11 -19.47 17.59 -17.67
CA ALA A 11 -20.50 16.96 -16.86
C ALA A 11 -20.02 17.00 -15.40
N THR A 12 -20.89 17.39 -14.48
CA THR A 12 -20.56 17.54 -13.06
C THR A 12 -19.93 16.26 -12.56
N LEU A 13 -18.69 16.34 -12.09
CA LEU A 13 -17.78 15.21 -11.95
C LEU A 13 -18.19 14.03 -11.05
N ASP A 14 -19.24 14.00 -10.23
CA ASP A 14 -19.48 12.90 -9.24
C ASP A 14 -18.21 12.33 -8.54
N LEU A 15 -17.70 13.11 -7.58
CA LEU A 15 -16.57 12.69 -6.73
C LEU A 15 -16.82 11.39 -5.94
N ASN A 16 -18.06 11.02 -5.65
CA ASN A 16 -18.34 9.76 -4.93
C ASN A 16 -18.03 8.55 -5.81
N LYS A 17 -18.25 8.66 -7.12
CA LYS A 17 -17.83 7.63 -8.07
C LYS A 17 -16.32 7.62 -8.21
N GLU A 18 -15.69 8.78 -8.34
CA GLU A 18 -14.25 8.89 -8.52
C GLU A 18 -13.41 8.32 -7.36
N TYR A 19 -13.90 8.46 -6.12
CA TYR A 19 -13.25 7.85 -4.94
C TYR A 19 -13.79 6.47 -4.58
N SER A 20 -14.57 5.84 -5.46
CA SER A 20 -15.05 4.47 -5.34
C SER A 20 -14.48 3.61 -6.48
N PRO A 21 -13.30 2.99 -6.29
CA PRO A 21 -12.67 2.21 -7.36
C PRO A 21 -13.57 1.09 -7.91
N SER A 22 -14.40 0.48 -7.05
CA SER A 22 -15.37 -0.55 -7.43
C SER A 22 -16.41 -0.08 -8.44
N LYS A 23 -16.81 1.20 -8.41
CA LYS A 23 -17.74 1.80 -9.39
C LYS A 23 -17.07 2.15 -10.73
N ASN A 24 -15.74 2.05 -10.82
CA ASN A 24 -14.98 2.35 -12.03
C ASN A 24 -14.51 1.10 -12.77
N SER A 25 -14.45 -0.05 -12.08
CA SER A 25 -14.16 -1.35 -12.68
C SER A 25 -15.07 -1.66 -13.88
N LYS A 26 -14.50 -2.38 -14.85
CA LYS A 26 -15.22 -2.89 -16.05
C LYS A 26 -15.62 -4.35 -15.91
N ARG A 27 -15.36 -4.98 -14.77
CA ARG A 27 -15.72 -6.38 -14.50
C ARG A 27 -17.14 -6.46 -13.94
N PHE A 28 -17.78 -7.62 -14.10
CA PHE A 28 -19.09 -7.95 -13.53
C PHE A 28 -20.25 -7.01 -13.93
N LEU A 29 -20.16 -6.33 -15.08
CA LEU A 29 -21.19 -5.40 -15.57
C LEU A 29 -22.54 -6.07 -15.89
N ASP A 30 -22.54 -7.39 -16.03
CA ASP A 30 -23.70 -8.26 -16.23
C ASP A 30 -24.42 -8.61 -14.92
N THR A 31 -23.84 -8.29 -13.77
CA THR A 31 -24.45 -8.53 -12.45
C THR A 31 -25.38 -7.38 -12.03
N ALA A 32 -26.28 -7.64 -11.07
CA ALA A 32 -27.22 -6.63 -10.57
C ALA A 32 -26.53 -5.47 -9.81
N ASP A 33 -25.38 -5.72 -9.18
CA ASP A 33 -24.55 -4.72 -8.52
C ASP A 33 -23.07 -5.00 -8.82
N PRO A 34 -22.54 -4.47 -9.94
CA PRO A 34 -21.16 -4.72 -10.35
C PRO A 34 -20.13 -4.28 -9.31
N SER A 35 -20.38 -3.16 -8.62
CA SER A 35 -19.49 -2.63 -7.59
C SER A 35 -19.35 -3.62 -6.43
N LYS A 36 -20.47 -4.15 -5.95
CA LYS A 36 -20.48 -5.17 -4.90
C LYS A 36 -19.85 -6.48 -5.37
N ALA A 37 -20.16 -6.94 -6.58
CA ALA A 37 -19.63 -8.17 -7.14
C ALA A 37 -18.09 -8.14 -7.27
N VAL A 38 -17.51 -7.01 -7.69
CA VAL A 38 -16.04 -6.81 -7.74
C VAL A 38 -15.43 -6.96 -6.33
N ILE A 39 -16.01 -6.32 -5.32
CA ILE A 39 -15.50 -6.36 -3.94
C ILE A 39 -15.60 -7.79 -3.37
N GLU A 40 -16.72 -8.47 -3.57
CA GLU A 40 -16.92 -9.85 -3.11
C GLU A 40 -15.91 -10.81 -3.77
N GLN A 41 -15.70 -10.68 -5.08
CA GLN A 41 -14.69 -11.46 -5.79
C GLN A 41 -13.27 -11.16 -5.28
N PHE A 42 -12.96 -9.89 -5.03
CA PHE A 42 -11.66 -9.47 -4.52
C PHE A 42 -11.37 -10.13 -3.16
N VAL A 43 -12.25 -9.94 -2.19
CA VAL A 43 -12.11 -10.51 -0.84
C VAL A 43 -11.99 -12.03 -0.92
N LYS A 44 -12.87 -12.69 -1.67
CA LYS A 44 -12.81 -14.14 -1.88
C LYS A 44 -11.45 -14.59 -2.44
N SER A 45 -10.99 -13.96 -3.50
CA SER A 45 -9.73 -14.31 -4.17
C SER A 45 -8.55 -14.15 -3.21
N LEU A 46 -8.49 -13.03 -2.49
CA LEU A 46 -7.40 -12.74 -1.58
C LEU A 46 -7.40 -13.68 -0.37
N THR A 47 -8.56 -14.00 0.19
CA THR A 47 -8.70 -15.00 1.26
C THR A 47 -8.21 -16.38 0.80
N GLU A 48 -8.63 -16.85 -0.38
CA GLU A 48 -8.19 -18.14 -0.92
C GLU A 48 -6.67 -18.17 -1.16
N GLN A 49 -6.10 -17.06 -1.64
CA GLN A 49 -4.65 -16.91 -1.84
C GLN A 49 -3.89 -16.96 -0.51
N THR A 50 -4.37 -16.27 0.53
CA THR A 50 -3.76 -16.32 1.87
C THR A 50 -3.87 -17.71 2.50
N GLN A 51 -5.01 -18.38 2.37
CA GLN A 51 -5.18 -19.75 2.87
C GLN A 51 -4.22 -20.73 2.18
N ARG A 52 -4.05 -20.60 0.86
CA ARG A 52 -3.07 -21.39 0.10
C ARG A 52 -1.65 -21.10 0.60
N ALA A 53 -1.29 -19.83 0.79
CA ALA A 53 0.01 -19.43 1.30
C ALA A 53 0.32 -20.04 2.68
N ASN A 54 -0.64 -19.96 3.62
CA ASN A 54 -0.55 -20.57 4.95
C ASN A 54 -0.37 -22.09 4.91
N THR A 55 -0.93 -22.76 3.90
CA THR A 55 -0.83 -24.22 3.75
C THR A 55 0.50 -24.63 3.10
N LYS A 56 1.02 -23.82 2.18
CA LYS A 56 2.17 -24.16 1.34
C LYS A 56 3.51 -23.76 1.94
N HIS A 57 3.55 -22.70 2.74
CA HIS A 57 4.79 -22.09 3.22
C HIS A 57 4.85 -22.05 4.75
N GLN A 58 6.06 -21.93 5.29
CA GLN A 58 6.22 -21.67 6.72
C GLN A 58 5.73 -20.24 7.02
N VAL A 59 5.00 -20.08 8.13
CA VAL A 59 4.47 -18.80 8.55
C VAL A 59 4.61 -18.61 10.06
N ARG A 60 5.16 -17.48 10.48
CA ARG A 60 5.05 -16.98 11.86
C ARG A 60 3.91 -15.98 11.90
N GLN A 61 2.79 -16.40 12.48
CA GLN A 61 1.58 -15.58 12.53
C GLN A 61 1.54 -14.68 13.75
N ASN A 62 0.86 -13.54 13.61
CA ASN A 62 0.52 -12.63 14.70
C ASN A 62 1.76 -12.12 15.46
N VAL A 63 2.87 -11.88 14.75
CA VAL A 63 4.06 -11.28 15.34
C VAL A 63 3.76 -9.80 15.59
N SER A 64 3.75 -9.38 16.86
CA SER A 64 3.45 -7.98 17.19
C SER A 64 4.63 -7.06 16.91
N TYR A 65 4.34 -5.92 16.29
CA TYR A 65 5.26 -4.79 16.16
C TYR A 65 4.92 -3.63 17.11
N ARG A 66 3.96 -3.83 18.03
CA ARG A 66 3.52 -2.81 18.97
C ARG A 66 4.68 -2.36 19.87
N LYS A 67 4.84 -1.05 20.03
CA LYS A 67 5.73 -0.47 21.04
C LYS A 67 5.06 -0.52 22.41
N GLN A 68 5.77 -0.96 23.46
CA GLN A 68 5.23 -1.11 24.83
C GLN A 68 4.56 0.16 25.39
N CYS A 69 4.94 1.36 24.92
CA CYS A 69 4.37 2.64 25.37
C CYS A 69 3.29 3.22 24.43
N SER A 70 2.78 2.47 23.45
CA SER A 70 1.71 2.96 22.57
C SER A 70 0.36 2.97 23.29
N HIS A 71 -0.46 3.99 23.02
CA HIS A 71 -1.83 4.12 23.51
C HIS A 71 -2.56 2.78 23.49
N SER A 72 -3.23 2.43 24.59
CA SER A 72 -4.12 1.28 24.64
C SER A 72 -5.24 1.48 23.62
N VAL A 73 -5.34 0.57 22.66
CA VAL A 73 -6.51 0.47 21.78
C VAL A 73 -7.62 -0.22 22.59
N GLU A 74 -8.84 0.33 22.57
CA GLU A 74 -10.00 -0.43 23.03
C GLU A 74 -10.32 -1.52 22.00
N GLY A 75 -10.28 -2.80 22.40
CA GLY A 75 -10.52 -3.94 21.52
C GLY A 75 -9.24 -4.68 21.09
N THR A 76 -9.30 -5.37 19.94
CA THR A 76 -8.18 -6.13 19.38
C THR A 76 -7.15 -5.19 18.78
N ASP A 77 -5.89 -5.33 19.18
CA ASP A 77 -4.76 -4.57 18.63
C ASP A 77 -4.20 -5.28 17.40
N ASN A 78 -4.44 -4.71 16.22
CA ASN A 78 -4.00 -5.24 14.94
C ASN A 78 -2.59 -4.78 14.55
N GLN A 79 -1.77 -4.30 15.49
CA GLN A 79 -0.35 -4.07 15.25
C GLN A 79 0.45 -5.38 15.15
N LEU A 80 0.13 -6.16 14.11
CA LEU A 80 0.57 -7.52 13.87
C LEU A 80 1.12 -7.67 12.44
N VAL A 81 2.06 -8.60 12.27
CA VAL A 81 2.47 -9.10 10.97
C VAL A 81 2.44 -10.62 10.91
N ASP A 82 2.21 -11.15 9.72
CA ASP A 82 2.49 -12.55 9.39
C ASP A 82 3.75 -12.61 8.51
N ILE A 83 4.68 -13.48 8.88
CA ILE A 83 5.99 -13.60 8.23
C ILE A 83 6.09 -14.96 7.55
N TYR A 84 6.08 -14.95 6.22
CA TYR A 84 6.14 -16.14 5.38
C TYR A 84 7.55 -16.36 4.83
N TYR A 85 8.01 -17.61 4.83
CA TYR A 85 9.34 -17.98 4.32
C TYR A 85 9.36 -19.44 3.86
N LYS A 86 10.41 -19.79 3.09
CA LYS A 86 10.57 -21.13 2.54
C LYS A 86 11.26 -22.07 3.54
N ASP A 87 12.57 -21.88 3.72
CA ASP A 87 13.40 -22.76 4.55
C ASP A 87 14.14 -22.00 5.68
N LYS A 88 14.56 -20.76 5.44
CA LYS A 88 15.33 -19.94 6.38
C LYS A 88 14.87 -18.49 6.37
N GLU A 89 14.93 -17.84 7.53
CA GLU A 89 14.68 -16.40 7.66
C GLU A 89 15.97 -15.56 7.49
N TYR A 90 17.12 -16.15 7.83
CA TYR A 90 18.39 -15.42 7.92
C TYR A 90 19.07 -15.21 6.56
N GLY A 91 19.56 -13.99 6.31
CA GLY A 91 20.28 -13.65 5.08
C GLY A 91 19.40 -13.57 3.82
N THR A 92 18.07 -13.55 3.99
CA THR A 92 17.10 -13.56 2.88
C THR A 92 16.57 -12.16 2.57
N PRO A 93 16.18 -11.87 1.32
CA PRO A 93 15.55 -10.61 0.99
C PRO A 93 14.14 -10.53 1.59
N ILE A 94 13.76 -9.35 2.09
CA ILE A 94 12.42 -9.07 2.61
C ILE A 94 11.57 -8.43 1.52
N PHE A 95 10.34 -8.91 1.38
CA PHE A 95 9.26 -8.19 0.73
C PHE A 95 8.15 -7.88 1.73
N VAL A 96 7.83 -6.61 1.92
CA VAL A 96 6.73 -6.17 2.80
C VAL A 96 5.51 -5.86 1.96
N TYR A 97 4.33 -6.30 2.41
CA TYR A 97 3.05 -5.90 1.82
C TYR A 97 2.13 -5.26 2.87
N ILE A 98 1.65 -4.04 2.58
CA ILE A 98 0.68 -3.30 3.39
C ILE A 98 -0.63 -3.21 2.60
N HIS A 99 -1.70 -3.79 3.15
CA HIS A 99 -3.00 -3.85 2.47
C HIS A 99 -3.74 -2.50 2.42
N GLY A 100 -4.71 -2.42 1.51
CA GLY A 100 -5.62 -1.28 1.35
C GLY A 100 -6.84 -1.35 2.27
N GLY A 101 -7.98 -0.84 1.79
CA GLY A 101 -9.26 -0.87 2.53
C GLY A 101 -9.64 0.46 3.20
N PHE A 102 -9.17 1.60 2.67
CA PHE A 102 -9.50 2.95 3.16
C PHE A 102 -9.31 3.15 4.68
N TRP A 103 -8.36 2.41 5.27
CA TRP A 103 -8.09 2.39 6.71
C TRP A 103 -9.29 1.99 7.58
N GLN A 104 -10.32 1.38 7.00
CA GLN A 104 -11.58 1.02 7.67
C GLN A 104 -11.96 -0.45 7.50
N GLU A 105 -11.34 -1.15 6.55
CA GLU A 105 -11.67 -2.53 6.16
C GLU A 105 -10.42 -3.32 5.80
N LEU A 106 -10.59 -4.64 5.63
CA LEU A 106 -9.57 -5.64 5.36
C LEU A 106 -8.63 -5.90 6.55
N ASP A 107 -7.86 -6.98 6.45
CA ASP A 107 -6.86 -7.40 7.43
C ASP A 107 -5.82 -8.33 6.75
N LYS A 108 -4.84 -8.80 7.52
CA LYS A 108 -3.79 -9.70 6.99
C LYS A 108 -4.31 -11.05 6.45
N SER A 109 -5.53 -11.48 6.77
CA SER A 109 -6.13 -12.69 6.19
C SER A 109 -6.44 -12.56 4.69
N THR A 110 -6.39 -11.33 4.16
CA THR A 110 -6.52 -11.01 2.72
C THR A 110 -5.21 -10.53 2.09
N SER A 111 -4.06 -10.85 2.69
CA SER A 111 -2.75 -10.28 2.29
C SER A 111 -1.76 -11.27 1.68
N GLY A 112 -2.22 -12.46 1.25
CA GLY A 112 -1.39 -13.55 0.77
C GLY A 112 -0.91 -13.49 -0.69
N SER A 113 -1.38 -12.54 -1.50
CA SER A 113 -1.18 -12.51 -2.97
C SER A 113 0.29 -12.52 -3.41
N PHE A 114 1.16 -11.88 -2.63
CA PHE A 114 2.59 -11.77 -2.91
C PHE A 114 3.39 -12.97 -2.36
N VAL A 115 2.80 -13.80 -1.49
CA VAL A 115 3.54 -14.82 -0.74
C VAL A 115 4.09 -15.89 -1.67
N GLU A 116 3.22 -16.63 -2.35
CA GLU A 116 3.63 -17.75 -3.19
C GLU A 116 4.69 -17.39 -4.26
N PRO A 117 4.52 -16.34 -5.10
CA PRO A 117 5.50 -16.04 -6.13
C PRO A 117 6.86 -15.58 -5.59
N LEU A 118 6.93 -15.02 -4.38
CA LEU A 118 8.14 -14.46 -3.80
C LEU A 118 8.86 -15.43 -2.87
N VAL A 119 8.12 -16.17 -2.03
CA VAL A 119 8.69 -17.18 -1.15
C VAL A 119 9.35 -18.29 -1.96
N GLU A 120 8.78 -18.68 -3.11
CA GLU A 120 9.41 -19.65 -4.00
C GLU A 120 10.73 -19.15 -4.62
N ARG A 121 10.95 -17.83 -4.64
CA ARG A 121 12.19 -17.18 -5.08
C ARG A 121 13.16 -16.88 -3.94
N GLY A 122 12.88 -17.35 -2.73
CA GLY A 122 13.74 -17.20 -1.56
C GLY A 122 13.53 -15.90 -0.80
N PHE A 123 12.50 -15.11 -1.12
CA PHE A 123 12.10 -13.99 -0.28
C PHE A 123 11.42 -14.46 0.99
N ARG A 124 11.57 -13.67 2.04
CA ARG A 124 10.66 -13.63 3.17
C ARG A 124 9.61 -12.56 2.91
N VAL A 125 8.33 -12.92 3.01
CA VAL A 125 7.22 -12.00 2.79
C VAL A 125 6.60 -11.63 4.14
N ILE A 126 6.50 -10.33 4.43
CA ILE A 126 5.87 -9.79 5.63
C ILE A 126 4.53 -9.16 5.23
N ALA A 127 3.42 -9.79 5.61
CA ALA A 127 2.08 -9.23 5.45
C ALA A 127 1.72 -8.41 6.69
N VAL A 128 1.49 -7.12 6.52
CA VAL A 128 1.28 -6.15 7.60
C VAL A 128 -0.19 -5.91 7.84
N ASP A 129 -0.61 -6.01 9.10
CA ASP A 129 -1.92 -5.57 9.58
C ASP A 129 -1.78 -4.27 10.38
N TYR A 130 -2.88 -3.55 10.56
CA TYR A 130 -2.91 -2.32 11.34
C TYR A 130 -4.32 -2.06 11.90
N ASN A 131 -4.41 -1.24 12.96
CA ASN A 131 -5.71 -0.87 13.52
C ASN A 131 -6.49 0.00 12.52
N LEU A 132 -7.81 -0.11 12.55
CA LEU A 132 -8.70 0.56 11.59
C LEU A 132 -9.49 1.70 12.25
N CYS A 133 -9.91 2.67 11.45
CA CYS A 133 -10.91 3.65 11.81
C CYS A 133 -12.29 2.98 11.94
N PRO A 134 -13.15 3.40 12.90
CA PRO A 134 -12.96 4.50 13.86
C PRO A 134 -12.27 4.09 15.18
N ASN A 135 -11.85 2.84 15.36
CA ASN A 135 -11.21 2.39 16.62
C ASN A 135 -9.95 3.22 16.94
N VAL A 136 -9.25 3.67 15.89
CA VAL A 136 -8.18 4.66 15.96
C VAL A 136 -8.34 5.72 14.88
N THR A 137 -7.73 6.88 15.06
CA THR A 137 -7.71 7.94 14.03
C THR A 137 -6.70 7.62 12.92
N LEU A 138 -6.84 8.22 11.73
CA LEU A 138 -5.83 8.06 10.67
C LEU A 138 -4.43 8.54 11.11
N ALA A 139 -4.37 9.60 11.92
CA ALA A 139 -3.12 10.07 12.52
C ALA A 139 -2.49 9.01 13.45
N THR A 140 -3.31 8.29 14.23
CA THR A 140 -2.85 7.18 15.06
C THR A 140 -2.33 6.02 14.21
N ILE A 141 -3.01 5.66 13.11
CA ILE A 141 -2.54 4.63 12.18
C ILE A 141 -1.17 5.02 11.61
N ASN A 142 -0.98 6.29 11.24
CA ASN A 142 0.33 6.75 10.76
C ASN A 142 1.45 6.53 11.79
N GLU A 143 1.22 6.80 13.08
CA GLU A 143 2.20 6.54 14.13
C GLU A 143 2.45 5.04 14.34
N GLN A 144 1.41 4.21 14.23
CA GLN A 144 1.54 2.76 14.31
C GLN A 144 2.38 2.20 13.16
N ILE A 145 2.18 2.69 11.93
CA ILE A 145 2.99 2.28 10.78
C ILE A 145 4.44 2.77 10.89
N LYS A 146 4.69 3.95 11.46
CA LYS A 146 6.07 4.37 11.79
C LYS A 146 6.72 3.42 12.80
N ASN A 147 5.97 2.91 13.80
CA ASN A 147 6.46 1.88 14.71
C ASN A 147 6.73 0.56 13.98
N PHE A 148 5.87 0.18 13.03
CA PHE A 148 6.12 -0.97 12.17
C PHE A 148 7.45 -0.84 11.41
N PHE A 149 7.75 0.31 10.82
CA PHE A 149 9.05 0.49 10.14
C PHE A 149 10.25 0.43 11.09
N GLN A 150 10.13 0.96 12.31
CA GLN A 150 11.16 0.77 13.35
C GLN A 150 11.38 -0.71 13.66
N TRP A 151 10.29 -1.45 13.84
CA TRP A 151 10.31 -2.89 14.08
C TRP A 151 10.89 -3.66 12.89
N LEU A 152 10.51 -3.30 11.67
CA LEU A 152 10.98 -3.92 10.42
C LEU A 152 12.49 -3.84 10.31
N TYR A 153 13.07 -2.69 10.60
CA TYR A 153 14.53 -2.50 10.51
C TYR A 153 15.29 -3.23 11.61
N ALA A 154 14.77 -3.26 12.84
CA ALA A 154 15.33 -4.11 13.90
C ALA A 154 15.26 -5.60 13.52
N TYR A 155 14.12 -6.04 12.98
CA TYR A 155 13.95 -7.42 12.52
C TYR A 155 14.87 -7.75 11.32
N ALA A 156 15.05 -6.81 10.40
CA ALA A 156 15.97 -6.94 9.28
C ALA A 156 17.43 -7.04 9.75
N GLU A 157 17.80 -6.28 10.77
CA GLU A 157 19.11 -6.35 11.41
C GLU A 157 19.36 -7.71 12.06
N ASP A 158 18.42 -8.15 12.92
CA ASP A 158 18.52 -9.41 13.66
C ASP A 158 18.63 -10.63 12.73
N THR A 159 18.02 -10.53 11.55
CA THR A 159 17.99 -11.62 10.56
C THR A 159 18.92 -11.39 9.38
N GLN A 160 19.73 -10.33 9.43
CA GLN A 160 20.67 -9.94 8.38
C GLN A 160 20.05 -9.92 6.97
N ALA A 161 18.93 -9.23 6.81
CA ALA A 161 18.24 -9.13 5.54
C ALA A 161 19.17 -8.57 4.44
N SER A 162 19.18 -9.21 3.28
CA SER A 162 20.06 -8.78 2.18
C SER A 162 19.55 -7.51 1.50
N VAL A 163 18.25 -7.46 1.21
CA VAL A 163 17.54 -6.28 0.69
C VAL A 163 16.11 -6.24 1.24
N ILE A 164 15.49 -5.06 1.18
CA ILE A 164 14.11 -4.82 1.59
C ILE A 164 13.38 -4.15 0.43
N SER A 165 12.26 -4.74 0.02
CA SER A 165 11.31 -4.14 -0.91
C SER A 165 9.95 -4.02 -0.24
N ILE A 166 9.24 -2.92 -0.49
CA ILE A 166 7.98 -2.62 0.19
C ILE A 166 6.92 -2.37 -0.87
N SER A 167 5.74 -2.98 -0.70
CA SER A 167 4.59 -2.75 -1.55
C SER A 167 3.39 -2.35 -0.71
N GLY A 168 2.68 -1.34 -1.17
CA GLY A 168 1.41 -0.93 -0.59
C GLY A 168 0.34 -0.86 -1.67
N HIS A 169 -0.87 -1.30 -1.34
CA HIS A 169 -2.04 -1.18 -2.22
C HIS A 169 -3.02 -0.14 -1.68
N SER A 170 -3.48 0.79 -2.51
CA SER A 170 -4.51 1.77 -2.15
C SER A 170 -4.13 2.58 -0.90
N ALA A 171 -4.89 2.47 0.18
CA ALA A 171 -4.55 3.01 1.49
C ALA A 171 -3.19 2.52 2.04
N GLY A 172 -2.76 1.29 1.72
CA GLY A 172 -1.44 0.79 2.07
C GLY A 172 -0.30 1.43 1.26
N ALA A 173 -0.57 1.89 0.03
CA ALA A 173 0.41 2.67 -0.75
C ALA A 173 0.66 4.02 -0.08
N TYR A 174 -0.39 4.66 0.43
CA TYR A 174 -0.29 5.84 1.29
C TYR A 174 0.57 5.54 2.54
N LEU A 175 0.28 4.45 3.27
CA LEU A 175 1.01 4.11 4.49
C LEU A 175 2.49 3.84 4.22
N SER A 176 2.81 3.27 3.05
CA SER A 176 4.19 3.06 2.60
C SER A 176 4.97 4.37 2.45
N THR A 177 4.31 5.48 2.11
CA THR A 177 4.97 6.80 2.00
C THR A 177 5.42 7.37 3.34
N LEU A 178 4.91 6.86 4.47
CA LEU A 178 5.34 7.28 5.81
C LEU A 178 6.80 6.92 6.09
N LEU A 179 7.37 6.01 5.29
CA LEU A 179 8.79 5.70 5.31
C LEU A 179 9.66 6.91 4.92
N PHE A 180 9.12 7.91 4.19
CA PHE A 180 9.83 9.14 3.81
C PHE A 180 9.97 10.10 5.00
N ASN A 181 10.47 9.56 6.10
CA ASN A 181 10.71 10.24 7.36
C ASN A 181 12.20 10.09 7.70
N LYS A 182 12.89 11.21 7.85
CA LYS A 182 14.32 11.26 8.16
C LYS A 182 14.71 10.37 9.34
N THR A 183 13.92 10.35 10.41
CA THR A 183 14.19 9.54 11.59
C THR A 183 14.17 8.05 11.25
N LEU A 184 13.19 7.58 10.48
CA LEU A 184 13.11 6.18 10.06
C LEU A 184 14.27 5.78 9.15
N LEU A 185 14.66 6.67 8.24
CA LEU A 185 15.74 6.39 7.28
C LEU A 185 17.14 6.49 7.88
N SER A 186 17.27 7.13 9.05
CA SER A 186 18.51 7.13 9.83
C SER A 186 18.71 5.85 10.66
N LEU A 187 17.72 4.96 10.69
CA LEU A 187 17.83 3.69 11.41
C LEU A 187 18.76 2.74 10.65
N ARG A 188 19.46 1.89 11.41
CA ARG A 188 20.29 0.83 10.83
C ARG A 188 19.43 -0.08 9.96
N TYR A 189 19.98 -0.60 8.86
CA TYR A 189 19.29 -1.39 7.84
C TYR A 189 18.28 -0.63 6.97
N ALA A 190 18.01 0.66 7.21
CA ALA A 190 17.18 1.44 6.30
C ALA A 190 17.80 1.52 4.89
N GLU A 191 19.13 1.51 4.80
CA GLU A 191 19.91 1.50 3.56
C GLU A 191 19.73 0.23 2.72
N HIS A 192 19.17 -0.83 3.30
CA HIS A 192 18.81 -2.05 2.57
C HIS A 192 17.46 -1.92 1.85
N THR A 193 16.71 -0.84 2.05
CA THR A 193 15.47 -0.60 1.31
C THR A 193 15.77 -0.16 -0.11
N VAL A 194 15.51 -1.03 -1.09
CA VAL A 194 15.89 -0.80 -2.49
C VAL A 194 14.71 -0.41 -3.38
N SER A 195 13.47 -0.74 -2.99
CA SER A 195 12.31 -0.42 -3.80
C SER A 195 11.01 -0.23 -3.02
N LEU A 196 10.16 0.67 -3.53
CA LEU A 196 8.77 0.84 -3.13
C LEU A 196 7.82 0.67 -4.32
N PHE A 197 6.87 -0.26 -4.22
CA PHE A 197 5.78 -0.46 -5.16
C PHE A 197 4.50 0.15 -4.59
N LEU A 198 4.10 1.31 -5.11
CA LEU A 198 2.91 2.04 -4.65
C LEU A 198 1.78 1.80 -5.67
N ILE A 199 0.91 0.84 -5.37
CA ILE A 199 -0.10 0.32 -6.29
C ILE A 199 -1.47 0.98 -6.02
N SER A 200 -2.00 1.68 -7.02
CA SER A 200 -3.28 2.37 -7.00
C SER A 200 -3.49 3.25 -5.77
N GLY A 201 -2.45 3.99 -5.38
CA GLY A 201 -2.43 4.74 -4.12
C GLY A 201 -3.28 6.01 -4.09
N ILE A 202 -3.66 6.40 -2.88
CA ILE A 202 -4.24 7.71 -2.57
C ILE A 202 -3.19 8.59 -1.87
N PHE A 203 -2.91 9.78 -2.40
CA PHE A 203 -1.84 10.67 -1.93
C PHE A 203 -2.33 12.07 -1.57
N ASP A 204 -3.62 12.37 -1.79
CA ASP A 204 -4.28 13.63 -1.47
C ASP A 204 -5.69 13.38 -0.94
N LEU A 205 -5.87 13.67 0.34
CA LEU A 205 -7.11 13.45 1.08
C LEU A 205 -8.03 14.67 1.03
N ARG A 206 -7.54 15.83 0.59
CA ARG A 206 -8.24 17.13 0.72
C ARG A 206 -9.58 17.17 -0.02
N GLU A 207 -9.75 16.36 -1.07
CA GLU A 207 -11.00 16.26 -1.84
C GLU A 207 -11.97 15.22 -1.27
N CYS A 208 -11.46 14.11 -0.71
CA CYS A 208 -12.30 12.98 -0.33
C CYS A 208 -12.69 12.96 1.15
N TRP A 209 -11.96 13.65 2.04
CA TRP A 209 -12.20 13.52 3.49
C TRP A 209 -13.60 13.98 3.93
N LYS A 210 -14.26 14.87 3.18
CA LYS A 210 -15.64 15.30 3.46
C LYS A 210 -16.70 14.42 2.80
N LEU A 211 -16.33 13.49 1.93
CA LEU A 211 -17.28 12.66 1.20
C LEU A 211 -17.84 11.59 2.14
N PRO A 212 -19.15 11.58 2.44
CA PRO A 212 -19.72 10.57 3.35
C PRO A 212 -19.62 9.15 2.81
N SER A 213 -19.46 8.97 1.49
CA SER A 213 -19.26 7.68 0.85
C SER A 213 -17.86 7.08 1.07
N VAL A 214 -16.90 7.90 1.50
CA VAL A 214 -15.49 7.54 1.68
C VAL A 214 -15.08 7.62 3.15
N ASN A 215 -15.52 8.67 3.85
CA ASN A 215 -15.23 8.93 5.25
C ASN A 215 -16.54 9.19 6.02
N PRO A 216 -17.38 8.16 6.19
CA PRO A 216 -18.69 8.29 6.83
C PRO A 216 -18.52 8.83 8.26
N ASN A 217 -19.31 9.83 8.64
CA ASN A 217 -19.25 10.46 9.97
C ASN A 217 -17.86 10.95 10.40
N ASN A 218 -16.95 11.21 9.44
CA ASN A 218 -15.57 11.59 9.69
C ASN A 218 -14.80 10.59 10.58
N ILE A 219 -14.97 9.29 10.34
CA ILE A 219 -14.27 8.22 11.07
C ILE A 219 -12.73 8.33 11.01
N TRP A 220 -12.17 8.95 9.97
CA TRP A 220 -10.73 9.22 9.88
C TRP A 220 -10.26 10.34 10.83
N ASN A 221 -11.20 11.07 11.44
CA ASN A 221 -11.00 12.21 12.32
C ASN A 221 -10.16 13.33 11.66
N LEU A 222 -10.61 13.79 10.50
CA LEU A 222 -9.96 14.84 9.73
C LEU A 222 -10.70 16.17 9.78
N ASP A 223 -9.95 17.23 9.57
CA ASP A 223 -10.44 18.58 9.29
C ASP A 223 -9.68 19.15 8.07
N ALA A 224 -9.90 20.41 7.74
CA ALA A 224 -9.22 21.03 6.60
C ALA A 224 -7.68 21.01 6.75
N ILE A 225 -7.17 21.24 7.95
CA ILE A 225 -5.74 21.27 8.25
C ILE A 225 -5.19 19.85 8.20
N SER A 226 -5.79 18.90 8.95
CA SER A 226 -5.26 17.53 9.01
C SER A 226 -5.43 16.77 7.69
N SER A 227 -6.46 17.06 6.89
CA SER A 227 -6.55 16.50 5.53
C SER A 227 -5.39 16.94 4.63
N GLU A 228 -4.88 18.15 4.81
CA GLU A 228 -3.71 18.66 4.10
C GLU A 228 -2.41 18.10 4.69
N THR A 229 -2.22 18.18 6.01
CA THR A 229 -0.98 17.73 6.65
C THR A 229 -0.77 16.23 6.59
N LEU A 230 -1.83 15.44 6.47
CA LEU A 230 -1.72 14.00 6.28
C LEU A 230 -1.66 13.58 4.82
N SER A 231 -1.73 14.49 3.84
CA SER A 231 -1.66 14.14 2.41
C SER A 231 -0.20 14.05 1.91
N PRO A 232 0.32 12.89 1.48
CA PRO A 232 1.69 12.75 0.98
C PRO A 232 2.07 13.73 -0.13
N ILE A 233 1.11 14.14 -0.97
CA ILE A 233 1.35 15.11 -2.04
C ILE A 233 1.75 16.51 -1.51
N THR A 234 1.40 16.86 -0.28
CA THR A 234 1.67 18.19 0.31
C THR A 234 2.96 18.23 1.13
N TRP A 235 3.49 17.07 1.53
CA TRP A 235 4.71 17.01 2.34
C TRP A 235 5.93 17.55 1.60
N GLU A 236 6.75 18.37 2.25
CA GLU A 236 8.05 18.72 1.69
C GLU A 236 8.95 17.48 1.73
N LEU A 237 9.57 17.15 0.58
CA LEU A 237 10.57 16.10 0.53
C LEU A 237 11.88 16.68 1.06
N ASP A 238 12.25 16.25 2.25
CA ASP A 238 13.47 16.70 2.92
C ASP A 238 14.72 16.47 2.05
N ARG A 239 15.67 17.41 2.10
CA ARG A 239 16.87 17.33 1.27
C ARG A 239 17.75 16.14 1.63
N GLU A 240 17.90 15.84 2.91
CA GLU A 240 18.69 14.70 3.37
C GLU A 240 18.03 13.39 2.96
N PHE A 241 16.69 13.32 3.00
CA PHE A 241 15.95 12.19 2.43
C PHE A 241 16.29 11.99 0.94
N ILE A 242 16.25 13.05 0.14
CA ILE A 242 16.53 12.96 -1.30
C ILE A 242 17.96 12.48 -1.55
N GLU A 243 18.93 13.01 -0.80
CA GLU A 243 20.34 12.61 -0.90
C GLU A 243 20.55 11.14 -0.47
N PHE A 244 19.94 10.73 0.63
CA PHE A 244 19.95 9.34 1.10
C PHE A 244 19.33 8.36 0.09
N ALA A 245 18.13 8.67 -0.41
CA ALA A 245 17.45 7.84 -1.40
C ALA A 245 18.27 7.68 -2.69
N LYS A 246 18.98 8.73 -3.12
CA LYS A 246 19.92 8.65 -4.25
C LYS A 246 21.13 7.79 -3.94
N GLN A 247 21.70 7.91 -2.74
CA GLN A 247 22.86 7.14 -2.30
C GLN A 247 22.58 5.63 -2.32
N ILE A 248 21.41 5.21 -1.84
CA ILE A 248 21.02 3.79 -1.79
C ILE A 248 20.35 3.31 -3.08
N ASN A 249 20.25 4.17 -4.10
CA ASN A 249 19.60 3.87 -5.37
C ASN A 249 18.13 3.40 -5.21
N LEU A 250 17.39 4.06 -4.31
CA LEU A 250 16.00 3.73 -4.00
C LEU A 250 15.10 3.96 -5.21
N ARG A 251 14.38 2.91 -5.62
CA ARG A 251 13.46 2.94 -6.77
C ARG A 251 11.99 3.03 -6.34
N PHE A 252 11.26 3.94 -6.95
CA PHE A 252 9.82 4.12 -6.75
C PHE A 252 9.06 3.63 -7.99
N TYR A 253 8.17 2.67 -7.80
CA TYR A 253 7.28 2.18 -8.83
C TYR A 253 5.85 2.60 -8.46
N ILE A 254 5.34 3.62 -9.15
CA ILE A 254 3.98 4.13 -8.94
C ILE A 254 3.08 3.49 -10.00
N LEU A 255 2.23 2.57 -9.57
CA LEU A 255 1.48 1.69 -10.47
C LEU A 255 -0.03 1.98 -10.33
N ALA A 256 -0.78 1.90 -11.43
CA ALA A 256 -2.23 2.01 -11.41
C ALA A 256 -2.86 1.11 -12.49
N GLY A 257 -4.11 0.69 -12.31
CA GLY A 257 -4.87 0.00 -13.36
C GLY A 257 -5.46 0.99 -14.37
N GLU A 258 -5.55 0.60 -15.65
CA GLU A 258 -6.24 1.39 -16.69
C GLU A 258 -7.71 1.66 -16.33
N ASN A 259 -8.37 0.64 -15.79
CA ASN A 259 -9.79 0.61 -15.42
C ASN A 259 -10.02 1.06 -13.95
N ASP A 260 -9.06 1.77 -13.37
CA ASP A 260 -9.24 2.54 -12.13
C ASP A 260 -9.90 3.90 -12.43
N SER A 261 -10.31 4.65 -11.41
CA SER A 261 -10.88 5.98 -11.61
C SER A 261 -9.84 6.97 -12.16
N GLU A 262 -10.31 8.00 -12.88
CA GLU A 262 -9.42 9.05 -13.36
C GLU A 262 -8.73 9.77 -12.20
N THR A 263 -9.41 9.90 -11.07
CA THR A 263 -8.85 10.49 -9.85
C THR A 263 -7.71 9.66 -9.28
N PHE A 264 -7.84 8.35 -9.09
CA PHE A 264 -6.75 7.51 -8.58
C PHE A 264 -5.54 7.46 -9.54
N LYS A 265 -5.79 7.40 -10.86
CA LYS A 265 -4.74 7.50 -11.88
C LYS A 265 -4.03 8.85 -11.82
N ALA A 266 -4.78 9.95 -11.71
CA ALA A 266 -4.22 11.29 -11.62
C ALA A 266 -3.45 11.54 -10.31
N GLN A 267 -3.91 10.99 -9.18
CA GLN A 267 -3.17 11.05 -7.92
C GLN A 267 -1.82 10.35 -8.04
N SER A 268 -1.83 9.13 -8.59
CA SER A 268 -0.61 8.34 -8.88
C SER A 268 0.35 9.10 -9.80
N GLU A 269 -0.15 9.63 -10.92
CA GLU A 269 0.68 10.38 -11.87
C GLU A 269 1.29 11.64 -11.24
N LYS A 270 0.50 12.42 -10.48
CA LYS A 270 1.02 13.63 -9.81
C LYS A 270 2.05 13.31 -8.74
N TYR A 271 1.83 12.24 -7.97
CA TYR A 271 2.80 11.83 -6.95
C TYR A 271 4.10 11.34 -7.59
N ALA A 272 4.01 10.57 -8.68
CA ALA A 272 5.19 10.17 -9.45
C ALA A 272 5.96 11.39 -10.00
N LYS A 273 5.25 12.39 -10.54
CA LYS A 273 5.86 13.65 -11.01
C LYS A 273 6.55 14.40 -9.87
N LYS A 274 5.98 14.42 -8.67
CA LYS A 274 6.61 15.02 -7.48
C LYS A 274 7.94 14.34 -7.13
N LEU A 275 7.95 13.00 -7.02
CA LEU A 275 9.17 12.25 -6.72
C LEU A 275 10.23 12.42 -7.81
N LYS A 276 9.83 12.31 -9.08
CA LYS A 276 10.72 12.54 -10.23
C LYS A 276 11.27 13.96 -10.28
N GLY A 277 10.46 14.96 -9.95
CA GLY A 277 10.87 16.37 -9.85
C GLY A 277 11.93 16.63 -8.77
N ALA A 278 11.95 15.82 -7.71
CA ALA A 278 13.02 15.82 -6.70
C ALA A 278 14.30 15.06 -7.14
N GLY A 279 14.29 14.48 -8.35
CA GLY A 279 15.39 13.69 -8.90
C GLY A 279 15.48 12.27 -8.32
N LEU A 280 14.39 11.73 -7.77
CA LEU A 280 14.30 10.35 -7.30
C LEU A 280 14.00 9.40 -8.46
N GLN A 281 14.56 8.18 -8.42
CA GLN A 281 14.31 7.17 -9.46
C GLN A 281 12.87 6.68 -9.38
N THR A 282 12.04 7.20 -10.27
CA THR A 282 10.59 6.99 -10.21
C THR A 282 10.08 6.56 -11.58
N GLU A 283 9.41 5.41 -11.61
CA GLU A 283 8.61 4.94 -12.72
C GLU A 283 7.12 5.14 -12.41
N PHE A 284 6.37 5.61 -13.39
CA PHE A 284 4.92 5.61 -13.36
C PHE A 284 4.41 4.72 -14.48
N LYS A 285 3.54 3.76 -14.14
CA LYS A 285 3.00 2.80 -15.11
C LYS A 285 1.52 2.57 -14.88
N ILE A 286 0.76 2.64 -15.97
CA ILE A 286 -0.62 2.17 -16.05
C ILE A 286 -0.60 0.74 -16.59
N PHE A 287 -1.33 -0.16 -15.96
CA PHE A 287 -1.50 -1.55 -16.39
C PHE A 287 -2.78 -1.69 -17.20
N ASP A 288 -2.61 -1.93 -18.49
CA ASP A 288 -3.71 -2.11 -19.46
C ASP A 288 -4.62 -3.27 -19.06
N GLY A 289 -5.93 -3.04 -19.13
CA GLY A 289 -6.96 -4.02 -18.78
C GLY A 289 -7.20 -4.24 -17.29
N TYR A 290 -6.28 -3.81 -16.41
CA TYR A 290 -6.42 -3.97 -14.96
C TYR A 290 -7.30 -2.91 -14.33
N ASP A 291 -8.07 -3.29 -13.31
CA ASP A 291 -8.73 -2.39 -12.38
C ASP A 291 -7.99 -2.31 -11.03
N HIS A 292 -8.56 -1.57 -10.09
CA HIS A 292 -7.98 -1.35 -8.76
C HIS A 292 -7.80 -2.62 -7.94
N PHE A 293 -8.53 -3.70 -8.26
CA PHE A 293 -8.62 -4.92 -7.47
C PHE A 293 -7.85 -6.05 -8.14
N ASP A 294 -8.11 -6.31 -9.43
CA ASP A 294 -7.49 -7.45 -10.11
C ASP A 294 -5.98 -7.27 -10.36
N ILE A 295 -5.47 -6.05 -10.23
CA ILE A 295 -4.03 -5.78 -10.20
C ILE A 295 -3.36 -6.50 -9.03
N ILE A 296 -4.05 -6.70 -7.90
CA ILE A 296 -3.58 -7.51 -6.78
C ILE A 296 -3.99 -8.97 -6.95
N GLU A 297 -5.22 -9.25 -7.39
CA GLU A 297 -5.73 -10.63 -7.56
C GLU A 297 -4.83 -11.47 -8.49
N ASN A 298 -4.20 -10.83 -9.49
CA ASN A 298 -3.34 -11.49 -10.46
C ASN A 298 -1.85 -11.53 -10.08
N VAL A 299 -1.42 -10.95 -8.95
CA VAL A 299 -0.02 -11.06 -8.48
C VAL A 299 0.45 -12.50 -8.35
N PRO A 300 -0.31 -13.47 -7.80
CA PRO A 300 0.15 -14.86 -7.72
C PRO A 300 0.01 -15.63 -9.04
N ARG A 301 -0.66 -15.06 -10.06
CA ARG A 301 -0.85 -15.73 -11.35
C ARG A 301 0.42 -15.62 -12.18
N VAL A 302 1.17 -16.72 -12.27
CA VAL A 302 2.37 -16.83 -13.10
C VAL A 302 2.08 -16.37 -14.53
N GLY A 303 2.90 -15.45 -15.03
CA GLY A 303 2.79 -14.89 -16.39
C GLY A 303 1.73 -13.80 -16.55
N SER A 304 1.03 -13.40 -15.49
CA SER A 304 0.25 -12.16 -15.53
C SER A 304 1.18 -10.94 -15.69
N LEU A 305 0.68 -9.84 -16.24
CA LEU A 305 1.52 -8.66 -16.50
C LEU A 305 2.09 -8.09 -15.20
N ILE A 306 1.26 -7.97 -14.16
CA ILE A 306 1.70 -7.46 -12.85
C ILE A 306 2.68 -8.41 -12.15
N ASN A 307 2.47 -9.74 -12.24
CA ASN A 307 3.41 -10.71 -11.69
C ASN A 307 4.77 -10.60 -12.37
N THR A 308 4.79 -10.63 -13.70
CA THR A 308 6.02 -10.55 -14.51
C THR A 308 6.76 -9.25 -14.22
N TYR A 309 6.05 -8.11 -14.28
CA TYR A 309 6.64 -6.80 -14.00
C TYR A 309 7.23 -6.73 -12.60
N LEU A 310 6.51 -7.18 -11.57
CA LEU A 310 6.99 -7.15 -10.19
C LEU A 310 8.28 -7.96 -10.03
N LEU A 311 8.31 -9.17 -10.60
CA LEU A 311 9.46 -10.07 -10.52
C LEU A 311 10.69 -9.57 -11.28
N GLU A 312 10.51 -8.88 -12.40
CA GLU A 312 11.61 -8.26 -13.16
C GLU A 312 12.22 -7.05 -12.44
N ASN A 313 11.41 -6.36 -11.62
CA ASN A 313 11.80 -5.13 -10.96
C ASN A 313 12.26 -5.30 -9.51
N LEU A 314 12.07 -6.51 -8.95
CA LEU A 314 12.66 -6.96 -7.71
C LEU A 314 14.12 -7.36 -7.95
N SER A 315 15.02 -6.54 -7.41
CA SER A 315 16.47 -6.81 -7.35
C SER A 315 16.82 -7.78 -6.24
#